data_AF-A0A956JRJ6-F1
#
_entry.id   AF-A0A956JRJ6-F1
#
_cell.length_a   1.000
_cell.length_b   1.000
_cell.length_c   1.000
_cell.angle_alpha   90.00
_cell.angle_beta   90.00
_cell.angle_gamma   90.00
#
_symmetry.space_group_name_H-M   'P 1'
#
loop_
_entity.id
_entity.type
_entity.pdbx_description
1 polymer ?
#
loop_
_entity_poly.entity_id
_entity_poly.type
_entity_poly.pdbx_seq_one_letter_code
_entity_poly.pdbx_strand_id
1 'polypeptide(L)'
;MKTSTSLCVAAALALAGMAFSGCGDSSNNTKVCTPGMTQQCDCVGGTKGVQTCNAGGTGFNQCFCGGTDGGNPDSTVDTLLPGDSTVDNPSFSDTTVDSTPGPDTTRDSGPGADATVDGSGDGSGSGSGDATVDGAGGGDATVDTTTSLVDSTVDTGGVGVPLHGNCSSANCATGLICVSFDSAQPPVCLQDCTNSASVCASNSDGRTTCFAINSTTSTCVQTIATNGNCNPQMSKICGTTGDGCTNGICQPLPRANRFEPCAGNTGKVCDPSTQVCVNVSDGLTHGYCFDTCNSGTTACTTNGVAGSCVALTTSGGACVPNGTSAQDTVCGQDEGQNWSASKQCGASLTCLTFNAGDVKGLCLPSVTSCTGANCGTGRTCVPLTSGAGVCAQDCTASAAVCTNAGKNCSALSATLSVCSPAGTRTFSQTCSASTLCAPNLTCLSETAQSPTGYCTPPCDTSTPCPTTPAGASCLQISATSNLCVFDCTSSPSICPSGLTCKTIGATNLCLP
;
A
#
# COMPACT_ATOMS: atom_id res chain seq x y z
N MET A 1 50.63 36.31 21.46
CA MET A 1 50.95 37.10 22.67
C MET A 1 49.84 38.10 22.94
N LYS A 2 48.93 37.77 23.86
CA LYS A 2 48.21 38.66 24.79
C LYS A 2 47.32 37.75 25.62
N THR A 3 47.75 37.52 26.84
CA THR A 3 47.04 36.82 27.91
C THR A 3 45.90 37.70 28.44
N SER A 4 44.76 37.09 28.76
CA SER A 4 43.84 37.60 29.78
C SER A 4 43.01 36.45 30.33
N THR A 5 43.48 35.95 31.46
CA THR A 5 42.73 35.23 32.48
C THR A 5 41.69 36.16 33.10
N SER A 6 40.45 35.69 33.27
CA SER A 6 39.52 36.26 34.24
C SER A 6 38.82 35.13 34.98
N LEU A 7 39.06 35.12 36.28
CA LEU A 7 38.51 34.26 37.32
C LEU A 7 37.52 35.12 38.13
N CYS A 8 36.60 34.48 38.86
CA CYS A 8 35.61 34.98 39.84
C CYS A 8 34.15 34.88 39.34
N VAL A 9 33.14 34.46 40.10
CA VAL A 9 33.02 34.03 41.51
C VAL A 9 31.72 33.23 41.64
N ALA A 10 31.68 32.32 42.61
CA ALA A 10 30.54 31.50 43.01
C ALA A 10 29.40 32.28 43.69
N ALA A 11 28.28 31.56 43.87
CA ALA A 11 27.22 31.67 44.89
C ALA A 11 25.85 32.14 44.39
N ALA A 12 24.84 31.26 44.51
CA ALA A 12 23.87 31.35 45.61
C ALA A 12 22.82 30.24 45.49
N LEU A 13 22.79 29.39 46.51
CA LEU A 13 21.73 28.45 46.86
C LEU A 13 20.48 29.24 47.24
N ALA A 14 19.31 28.90 46.68
CA ALA A 14 18.02 29.31 47.22
C ALA A 14 17.05 28.12 47.23
N LEU A 15 16.94 27.50 48.40
CA LEU A 15 15.79 26.67 48.78
C LEU A 15 14.57 27.56 48.95
N ALA A 16 13.44 27.20 48.33
CA ALA A 16 12.13 27.65 48.79
C ALA A 16 11.03 26.66 48.37
N GLY A 17 10.34 26.10 49.37
CA GLY A 17 8.88 25.96 49.34
C GLY A 17 8.30 24.68 48.73
N MET A 18 8.40 23.56 49.45
CA MET A 18 7.44 22.46 49.29
C MET A 18 6.11 22.90 49.92
N ALA A 19 5.07 23.03 49.11
CA ALA A 19 3.68 23.06 49.57
C ALA A 19 3.05 21.70 49.27
N PHE A 20 2.87 20.90 50.33
CA PHE A 20 2.03 19.72 50.32
C PHE A 20 0.56 20.16 50.21
N SER A 21 -0.06 19.91 49.06
CA SER A 21 -1.50 20.05 48.88
C SER A 21 -2.10 18.66 48.71
N GLY A 22 -2.93 18.29 49.70
CA GLY A 22 -4.08 17.39 49.60
C GLY A 22 -3.89 16.01 48.97
N CYS A 23 -3.81 14.98 49.82
CA CYS A 23 -4.30 13.65 49.47
C CYS A 23 -5.82 13.74 49.24
N GLY A 24 -6.23 14.00 48.00
CA GLY A 24 -7.55 13.60 47.53
C GLY A 24 -7.46 12.15 47.11
N ASP A 25 -8.23 11.29 47.75
CA ASP A 25 -8.54 9.93 47.30
C ASP A 25 -9.27 9.98 45.95
N SER A 26 -8.53 10.31 44.90
CA SER A 26 -8.92 9.99 43.54
C SER A 26 -8.80 8.49 43.43
N SER A 27 -9.91 7.82 43.71
CA SER A 27 -10.15 6.41 43.40
C SER A 27 -9.80 6.22 41.93
N ASN A 28 -8.54 5.87 41.69
CA ASN A 28 -7.95 5.76 40.37
C ASN A 28 -8.64 4.55 39.76
N ASN A 29 -9.71 4.81 39.03
CA ASN A 29 -10.47 3.80 38.31
C ASN A 29 -9.56 3.37 37.16
N THR A 30 -8.58 2.52 37.48
CA THR A 30 -7.52 2.09 36.58
C THR A 30 -8.20 1.51 35.36
N LYS A 31 -8.19 2.26 34.26
CA LYS A 31 -8.68 1.75 32.98
C LYS A 31 -7.73 0.65 32.55
N VAL A 32 -8.21 -0.59 32.63
CA VAL A 32 -7.51 -1.81 32.22
C VAL A 32 -7.61 -2.00 30.70
N CYS A 33 -8.69 -1.53 30.09
CA CYS A 33 -8.92 -1.64 28.65
C CYS A 33 -9.73 -0.45 28.10
N THR A 34 -9.68 -0.25 26.78
CA THR A 34 -10.52 0.75 26.09
C THR A 34 -11.95 0.22 25.96
N PRO A 35 -12.98 0.93 26.44
CA PRO A 35 -14.38 0.49 26.30
C PRO A 35 -14.71 0.05 24.87
N GLY A 36 -15.28 -1.16 24.72
CA GLY A 36 -15.62 -1.74 23.42
C GLY A 36 -14.49 -2.53 22.73
N MET A 37 -13.24 -2.45 23.20
CA MET A 37 -12.15 -3.26 22.66
C MET A 37 -12.42 -4.76 22.88
N THR A 38 -12.19 -5.58 21.86
CA THR A 38 -12.35 -7.04 21.92
C THR A 38 -11.01 -7.75 22.02
N GLN A 39 -10.94 -8.87 22.74
CA GLN A 39 -9.79 -9.78 22.70
C GLN A 39 -10.22 -11.25 22.76
N GLN A 40 -9.33 -12.14 22.30
CA GLN A 40 -9.54 -13.58 22.35
C GLN A 40 -9.41 -14.09 23.80
N CYS A 41 -10.23 -15.08 24.16
CA CYS A 41 -10.22 -15.72 25.47
C CYS A 41 -10.42 -17.24 25.33
N ASP A 42 -9.99 -17.99 26.36
CA ASP A 42 -10.14 -19.44 26.40
C ASP A 42 -11.48 -19.82 27.03
N CYS A 43 -12.22 -20.69 26.32
CA CYS A 43 -13.50 -21.21 26.77
C CYS A 43 -13.33 -22.54 27.50
N VAL A 44 -14.27 -22.84 28.41
CA VAL A 44 -14.38 -24.17 29.04
C VAL A 44 -14.64 -25.19 27.93
N GLY A 45 -13.73 -26.16 27.77
CA GLY A 45 -13.75 -27.12 26.65
C GLY A 45 -12.67 -26.91 25.59
N GLY A 46 -11.79 -25.90 25.76
CA GLY A 46 -10.61 -25.70 24.90
C GLY A 46 -10.88 -24.93 23.60
N THR A 47 -12.11 -24.47 23.38
CA THR A 47 -12.44 -23.57 22.27
C THR A 47 -11.98 -22.13 22.56
N LYS A 48 -11.87 -21.31 21.51
CA LYS A 48 -11.55 -19.89 21.63
C LYS A 48 -12.84 -19.07 21.53
N GLY A 49 -13.01 -18.10 22.42
CA GLY A 49 -14.10 -17.13 22.41
C GLY A 49 -13.59 -15.70 22.29
N VAL A 50 -14.51 -14.74 22.37
CA VAL A 50 -14.20 -13.30 22.37
C VAL A 50 -14.79 -12.66 23.63
N GLN A 51 -14.02 -11.78 24.27
CA GLN A 51 -14.49 -10.94 25.36
C GLN A 51 -14.33 -9.46 25.01
N THR A 52 -15.30 -8.65 25.44
CA THR A 52 -15.35 -7.20 25.15
C THR A 52 -15.09 -6.41 26.42
N CYS A 53 -14.26 -5.38 26.33
CA CYS A 53 -13.99 -4.45 27.42
C CYS A 53 -15.29 -3.74 27.82
N ASN A 54 -15.58 -3.74 29.12
CA ASN A 54 -16.78 -3.11 29.65
C ASN A 54 -16.78 -1.59 29.40
N ALA A 55 -17.96 -0.96 29.48
CA ALA A 55 -18.12 0.48 29.22
C ALA A 55 -17.27 1.36 30.15
N GLY A 56 -16.99 0.88 31.38
CA GLY A 56 -16.14 1.57 32.35
C GLY A 56 -14.64 1.52 32.03
N GLY A 57 -14.21 0.66 31.12
CA GLY A 57 -12.80 0.38 30.85
C GLY A 57 -12.09 -0.34 31.99
N THR A 58 -12.83 -0.86 32.98
CA THR A 58 -12.27 -1.42 34.22
C THR A 58 -11.93 -2.90 34.11
N GLY A 59 -12.36 -3.56 33.02
CA GLY A 59 -12.07 -4.96 32.75
C GLY A 59 -12.85 -5.50 31.55
N PHE A 60 -12.54 -6.72 31.13
CA PHE A 60 -13.28 -7.44 30.10
C PHE A 60 -14.48 -8.18 30.69
N ASN A 61 -15.58 -8.24 29.93
CA ASN A 61 -16.75 -9.04 30.27
C ASN A 61 -16.43 -10.55 30.17
N GLN A 62 -17.37 -11.40 30.59
CA GLN A 62 -17.24 -12.85 30.45
C GLN A 62 -17.01 -13.26 28.98
N CYS A 63 -16.13 -14.25 28.77
CA CYS A 63 -15.83 -14.80 27.45
C CYS A 63 -17.10 -15.35 26.77
N PHE A 64 -17.43 -14.83 25.59
CA PHE A 64 -18.55 -15.32 24.79
C PHE A 64 -18.08 -16.52 23.96
N CYS A 65 -18.57 -17.71 24.33
CA CYS A 65 -18.12 -19.00 23.81
C CYS A 65 -19.10 -19.66 22.81
N GLY A 66 -20.01 -18.88 22.23
CA GLY A 66 -21.21 -19.38 21.53
C GLY A 66 -21.13 -19.52 20.01
N GLY A 67 -19.97 -19.33 19.38
CA GLY A 67 -19.81 -19.39 17.92
C GLY A 67 -19.07 -20.64 17.46
N THR A 68 -19.74 -21.78 17.39
CA THR A 68 -19.28 -22.86 16.51
C THR A 68 -19.57 -22.43 15.08
N ASP A 69 -18.54 -21.91 14.41
CA ASP A 69 -18.11 -22.29 13.08
C ASP A 69 -16.72 -21.68 12.86
N GLY A 70 -15.73 -22.52 12.56
CA GLY A 70 -14.33 -22.14 12.37
C GLY A 70 -14.06 -21.31 11.10
N GLY A 71 -14.93 -20.35 10.80
CA GLY A 71 -14.74 -19.33 9.79
C GLY A 71 -14.18 -18.07 10.44
N ASN A 72 -13.08 -17.59 9.88
CA ASN A 72 -12.44 -16.30 10.13
C ASN A 72 -13.47 -15.18 10.47
N PRO A 73 -13.36 -14.44 11.59
CA PRO A 73 -14.34 -13.42 11.94
C PRO A 73 -14.25 -12.22 10.99
N ASP A 74 -15.29 -12.08 10.16
CA ASP A 74 -15.70 -10.85 9.50
C ASP A 74 -16.14 -9.83 10.57
N SER A 75 -15.64 -8.60 10.47
CA SER A 75 -15.62 -7.60 11.54
C SER A 75 -16.73 -6.56 11.46
N THR A 76 -17.95 -6.95 11.09
CA THR A 76 -19.12 -6.07 11.12
C THR A 76 -20.37 -6.80 11.60
N VAL A 77 -20.50 -6.97 12.93
CA VAL A 77 -21.81 -7.25 13.52
C VAL A 77 -22.54 -5.92 13.72
N ASP A 78 -23.54 -5.70 12.88
CA ASP A 78 -24.51 -4.62 13.00
C ASP A 78 -25.17 -4.65 14.38
N THR A 79 -24.90 -3.60 15.16
CA THR A 79 -25.51 -3.42 16.47
C THR A 79 -26.82 -2.66 16.28
N LEU A 80 -27.94 -3.39 16.25
CA LEU A 80 -29.27 -2.78 16.39
C LEU A 80 -29.38 -2.14 17.78
N LEU A 81 -29.51 -0.81 17.80
CA LEU A 81 -29.75 -0.03 19.00
C LEU A 81 -31.19 -0.25 19.52
N PRO A 82 -31.39 -0.46 20.84
CA PRO A 82 -32.70 -0.44 21.45
C PRO A 82 -33.12 1.02 21.72
N GLY A 83 -34.09 1.55 20.96
CA GLY A 83 -34.59 2.90 21.21
C GLY A 83 -35.51 3.55 20.18
N ASP A 84 -36.10 2.81 19.24
CA ASP A 84 -37.13 3.38 18.35
C ASP A 84 -38.53 3.09 18.89
N SER A 85 -39.14 4.13 19.45
CA SER A 85 -40.52 4.14 19.91
C SER A 85 -41.28 5.23 19.17
N THR A 86 -41.89 4.91 18.03
CA THR A 86 -43.07 5.65 17.55
C THR A 86 -44.11 4.73 16.89
N VAL A 87 -45.19 4.53 17.66
CA VAL A 87 -46.61 4.54 17.29
C VAL A 87 -47.13 3.57 16.21
N ASP A 88 -48.02 2.71 16.71
CA ASP A 88 -48.93 1.78 16.04
C ASP A 88 -49.76 2.38 14.89
N ASN A 89 -49.94 1.59 13.82
CA ASN A 89 -51.25 1.52 13.16
C ASN A 89 -51.46 0.12 12.53
N PRO A 90 -52.52 -0.62 12.90
CA PRO A 90 -52.79 -1.95 12.38
C PRO A 90 -53.69 -1.89 11.14
N SER A 91 -53.50 -2.82 10.20
CA SER A 91 -54.56 -3.52 9.46
C SER A 91 -54.00 -4.05 8.14
N PHE A 92 -53.66 -5.34 8.12
CA PHE A 92 -53.64 -6.11 6.88
C PHE A 92 -55.05 -6.69 6.70
N SER A 93 -55.84 -6.04 5.84
CA SER A 93 -56.99 -6.70 5.20
C SER A 93 -56.55 -7.15 3.82
N ASP A 94 -56.51 -8.47 3.68
CA ASP A 94 -56.67 -9.21 2.44
C ASP A 94 -57.73 -8.56 1.54
N THR A 95 -57.37 -8.31 0.28
CA THR A 95 -58.31 -8.15 -0.83
C THR A 95 -57.63 -8.58 -2.12
N THR A 96 -57.87 -9.83 -2.47
CA THR A 96 -57.83 -10.34 -3.85
C THR A 96 -58.88 -9.63 -4.69
N VAL A 97 -58.46 -8.91 -5.74
CA VAL A 97 -59.33 -8.50 -6.85
C VAL A 97 -58.61 -8.71 -8.17
N ASP A 98 -59.02 -9.81 -8.79
CA ASP A 98 -59.03 -10.12 -10.21
C ASP A 98 -59.70 -9.00 -11.04
N SER A 99 -59.08 -8.60 -12.15
CA SER A 99 -59.74 -8.01 -13.34
C SER A 99 -58.73 -7.65 -14.44
N THR A 100 -58.49 -8.53 -15.41
CA THR A 100 -58.16 -8.11 -16.80
C THR A 100 -58.91 -9.00 -17.83
N PRO A 101 -59.72 -8.42 -18.74
CA PRO A 101 -60.36 -9.18 -19.81
C PRO A 101 -59.69 -9.01 -21.20
N GLY A 102 -59.18 -10.13 -21.73
CA GLY A 102 -59.18 -10.60 -23.15
C GLY A 102 -58.56 -9.76 -24.29
N PRO A 103 -58.52 -10.27 -25.55
CA PRO A 103 -58.86 -11.62 -26.08
C PRO A 103 -57.68 -12.29 -26.83
N ASP A 104 -57.43 -13.60 -26.70
CA ASP A 104 -57.99 -14.74 -27.46
C ASP A 104 -58.02 -14.62 -29.01
N THR A 105 -57.11 -15.36 -29.66
CA THR A 105 -57.37 -16.00 -30.95
C THR A 105 -56.76 -17.41 -30.97
N THR A 106 -57.57 -18.41 -30.60
CA THR A 106 -57.34 -19.82 -30.93
C THR A 106 -57.50 -20.09 -32.44
N ARG A 107 -56.64 -20.94 -33.04
CA ARG A 107 -57.14 -21.95 -34.00
C ARG A 107 -56.22 -23.17 -34.22
N ASP A 108 -56.81 -24.31 -33.87
CA ASP A 108 -56.73 -25.69 -34.37
C ASP A 108 -55.44 -26.54 -34.34
N SER A 109 -55.61 -27.69 -33.66
CA SER A 109 -54.77 -28.88 -33.63
C SER A 109 -55.19 -29.90 -34.70
N GLY A 110 -54.26 -30.74 -35.17
CA GLY A 110 -54.58 -31.95 -35.96
C GLY A 110 -53.35 -32.70 -36.47
N PRO A 111 -53.15 -34.00 -36.17
CA PRO A 111 -51.87 -34.72 -36.29
C PRO A 111 -51.79 -35.75 -37.44
N GLY A 112 -50.57 -36.23 -37.72
CA GLY A 112 -50.24 -37.40 -38.55
C GLY A 112 -48.95 -37.16 -39.33
N ALA A 113 -48.09 -38.12 -39.67
CA ALA A 113 -47.91 -39.52 -39.35
C ALA A 113 -46.49 -39.89 -39.85
N ASP A 114 -45.94 -40.95 -39.28
CA ASP A 114 -44.68 -41.64 -39.56
C ASP A 114 -44.56 -42.14 -41.02
N ALA A 115 -43.34 -42.06 -41.59
CA ALA A 115 -42.87 -42.88 -42.70
C ALA A 115 -41.33 -42.82 -42.83
N THR A 116 -40.67 -43.87 -42.35
CA THR A 116 -39.36 -44.40 -42.75
C THR A 116 -39.30 -44.75 -44.25
N VAL A 117 -38.17 -44.52 -44.95
CA VAL A 117 -37.55 -45.48 -45.93
C VAL A 117 -36.05 -45.15 -46.16
N ASP A 118 -35.24 -46.16 -45.87
CA ASP A 118 -33.94 -46.68 -46.36
C ASP A 118 -33.18 -46.14 -47.60
N GLY A 119 -31.86 -46.36 -47.54
CA GLY A 119 -30.93 -46.59 -48.67
C GLY A 119 -29.51 -46.03 -48.40
N SER A 120 -28.53 -46.79 -47.87
CA SER A 120 -27.55 -47.66 -48.59
C SER A 120 -27.03 -47.03 -49.90
N GLY A 121 -25.75 -46.90 -50.24
CA GLY A 121 -24.45 -47.39 -49.78
C GLY A 121 -23.42 -47.14 -50.91
N ASP A 122 -22.14 -47.30 -50.58
CA ASP A 122 -20.97 -47.54 -51.45
C ASP A 122 -20.36 -46.45 -52.34
N GLY A 123 -19.01 -46.41 -52.36
CA GLY A 123 -18.24 -45.82 -53.46
C GLY A 123 -16.84 -45.30 -53.15
N SER A 124 -15.88 -46.20 -52.88
CA SER A 124 -14.44 -45.91 -52.91
C SER A 124 -13.94 -45.59 -54.33
N GLY A 125 -12.91 -44.74 -54.48
CA GLY A 125 -12.21 -44.57 -55.76
C GLY A 125 -11.01 -43.63 -55.71
N SER A 126 -9.81 -44.20 -55.56
CA SER A 126 -8.53 -43.55 -55.88
C SER A 126 -8.39 -43.35 -57.39
N GLY A 127 -7.70 -42.27 -57.80
CA GLY A 127 -7.31 -42.05 -59.19
C GLY A 127 -6.30 -40.91 -59.34
N SER A 128 -5.02 -41.28 -59.39
CA SER A 128 -3.89 -40.49 -59.89
C SER A 128 -4.00 -40.23 -61.40
N GLY A 129 -3.61 -39.04 -61.87
CA GLY A 129 -3.55 -38.71 -63.30
C GLY A 129 -2.72 -37.46 -63.56
N ASP A 130 -1.48 -37.70 -64.00
CA ASP A 130 -0.52 -36.81 -64.64
C ASP A 130 -1.02 -36.33 -66.01
N ALA A 131 -0.83 -35.05 -66.34
CA ALA A 131 -0.76 -34.54 -67.71
C ALA A 131 -0.15 -33.13 -67.77
N THR A 132 1.05 -33.09 -68.33
CA THR A 132 1.76 -31.96 -68.94
C THR A 132 0.93 -31.17 -69.96
N VAL A 133 1.08 -29.84 -69.98
CA VAL A 133 0.85 -29.02 -71.17
C VAL A 133 1.96 -27.97 -71.30
N ASP A 134 2.75 -28.15 -72.37
CA ASP A 134 3.70 -27.18 -72.90
C ASP A 134 2.96 -26.02 -73.58
N GLY A 135 3.48 -24.80 -73.44
CA GLY A 135 2.96 -23.62 -74.13
C GLY A 135 3.91 -22.44 -74.07
N ALA A 136 4.85 -22.41 -75.00
CA ALA A 136 5.82 -21.34 -75.21
C ALA A 136 5.22 -20.11 -75.93
N GLY A 137 5.83 -18.95 -75.67
CA GLY A 137 5.72 -17.71 -76.45
C GLY A 137 5.13 -16.58 -75.62
N GLY A 138 5.69 -15.38 -75.53
CA GLY A 138 6.80 -14.70 -76.19
C GLY A 138 6.74 -13.26 -75.65
N GLY A 139 7.90 -12.59 -75.60
CA GLY A 139 8.16 -11.44 -74.74
C GLY A 139 7.34 -10.16 -74.98
N ASP A 140 7.39 -9.27 -73.99
CA ASP A 140 7.71 -7.86 -74.20
C ASP A 140 8.28 -7.26 -72.91
N ALA A 141 9.20 -6.32 -73.09
CA ALA A 141 10.03 -5.71 -72.07
C ALA A 141 9.31 -4.57 -71.36
N THR A 142 9.40 -4.53 -70.03
CA THR A 142 9.71 -3.28 -69.32
C THR A 142 10.53 -3.59 -68.07
N VAL A 143 11.67 -2.91 -68.01
CA VAL A 143 12.54 -2.79 -66.85
C VAL A 143 11.81 -1.97 -65.80
N ASP A 144 11.58 -2.55 -64.62
CA ASP A 144 11.38 -1.77 -63.40
C ASP A 144 12.22 -2.36 -62.27
N THR A 145 13.27 -1.61 -61.94
CA THR A 145 14.07 -1.76 -60.73
C THR A 145 13.27 -1.23 -59.55
N THR A 146 12.92 -2.08 -58.57
CA THR A 146 13.15 -1.79 -57.13
C THR A 146 12.67 -2.92 -56.21
N THR A 147 13.48 -3.13 -55.17
CA THR A 147 13.17 -3.74 -53.87
C THR A 147 13.40 -5.25 -53.72
N SER A 148 14.56 -5.52 -53.12
CA SER A 148 15.08 -6.79 -52.63
C SER A 148 14.11 -7.49 -51.68
N LEU A 149 13.99 -8.79 -51.89
CA LEU A 149 13.29 -9.75 -51.06
C LEU A 149 14.01 -9.95 -49.71
N VAL A 150 13.23 -9.81 -48.65
CA VAL A 150 13.02 -10.80 -47.58
C VAL A 150 14.25 -11.27 -46.80
N ASP A 151 14.50 -10.60 -45.66
CA ASP A 151 15.04 -11.23 -44.47
C ASP A 151 13.91 -11.97 -43.75
N SER A 152 13.84 -13.29 -43.96
CA SER A 152 12.98 -14.20 -43.19
C SER A 152 13.65 -14.49 -41.86
N THR A 153 13.50 -13.58 -40.90
CA THR A 153 13.47 -14.02 -39.51
C THR A 153 12.22 -14.90 -39.38
N VAL A 154 12.45 -16.16 -39.02
CA VAL A 154 11.39 -17.07 -38.61
C VAL A 154 10.77 -16.48 -37.35
N ASP A 155 9.76 -15.66 -37.57
CA ASP A 155 8.77 -15.28 -36.58
C ASP A 155 8.20 -16.60 -36.06
N THR A 156 8.63 -17.00 -34.86
CA THR A 156 7.94 -18.06 -34.13
C THR A 156 6.60 -17.45 -33.76
N GLY A 157 5.65 -17.53 -34.69
CA GLY A 157 4.32 -16.93 -34.67
C GLY A 157 3.52 -17.42 -33.48
N GLY A 158 3.92 -16.97 -32.29
CA GLY A 158 3.17 -17.10 -31.06
C GLY A 158 1.89 -16.32 -31.30
N VAL A 159 0.80 -17.07 -31.46
CA VAL A 159 -0.54 -16.51 -31.54
C VAL A 159 -0.73 -15.65 -30.31
N GLY A 160 -0.66 -14.33 -30.49
CA GLY A 160 -0.80 -13.39 -29.39
C GLY A 160 -2.13 -13.61 -28.68
N VAL A 161 -2.13 -13.49 -27.36
CA VAL A 161 -3.35 -13.66 -26.56
C VAL A 161 -4.36 -12.58 -26.98
N PRO A 162 -5.62 -12.94 -27.30
CA PRO A 162 -6.63 -11.98 -27.74
C PRO A 162 -7.04 -11.05 -26.59
N LEU A 163 -7.83 -10.03 -26.93
CA LEU A 163 -8.43 -9.12 -25.95
C LEU A 163 -9.15 -9.91 -24.85
N HIS A 164 -8.94 -9.49 -23.59
CA HIS A 164 -9.43 -10.11 -22.36
C HIS A 164 -8.89 -11.52 -22.07
N GLY A 165 -7.99 -12.04 -22.90
CA GLY A 165 -7.30 -13.30 -22.62
C GLY A 165 -6.24 -13.16 -21.52
N ASN A 166 -6.02 -14.23 -20.76
CA ASN A 166 -5.02 -14.28 -19.69
C ASN A 166 -3.60 -14.25 -20.27
N CYS A 167 -2.78 -13.31 -19.80
CA CYS A 167 -1.42 -13.08 -20.28
C CYS A 167 -0.33 -13.45 -19.26
N SER A 168 -0.63 -14.30 -18.28
CA SER A 168 0.32 -14.71 -17.22
C SER A 168 1.61 -15.37 -17.75
N SER A 169 1.59 -15.93 -18.96
CA SER A 169 2.73 -16.63 -19.56
C SER A 169 2.93 -16.35 -21.05
N ALA A 170 2.16 -15.44 -21.64
CA ALA A 170 2.14 -15.20 -23.08
C ALA A 170 1.98 -13.71 -23.40
N ASN A 171 2.57 -13.30 -24.53
CA ASN A 171 2.45 -11.94 -25.02
C ASN A 171 1.04 -11.69 -25.54
N CYS A 172 0.49 -10.52 -25.22
CA CYS A 172 -0.74 -10.05 -25.82
C CYS A 172 -0.57 -9.80 -27.33
N ALA A 173 -1.66 -9.93 -28.10
CA ALA A 173 -1.65 -9.56 -29.50
C ALA A 173 -1.26 -8.07 -29.70
N THR A 174 -0.74 -7.74 -30.88
CA THR A 174 -0.31 -6.37 -31.22
C THR A 174 -1.40 -5.34 -30.95
N GLY A 175 -1.05 -4.24 -30.29
CA GLY A 175 -1.99 -3.18 -29.87
C GLY A 175 -2.70 -3.45 -28.55
N LEU A 176 -2.37 -4.56 -27.86
CA LEU A 176 -2.83 -4.86 -26.52
C LEU A 176 -1.66 -4.85 -25.53
N ILE A 177 -1.95 -4.56 -24.27
CA ILE A 177 -1.00 -4.61 -23.16
C ILE A 177 -1.52 -5.54 -22.05
N CYS A 178 -0.61 -6.28 -21.43
CA CYS A 178 -0.92 -7.16 -20.31
C CYS A 178 -1.05 -6.34 -19.02
N VAL A 179 -2.25 -6.34 -18.42
CA VAL A 179 -2.56 -5.55 -17.23
C VAL A 179 -2.91 -6.47 -16.07
N SER A 180 -2.29 -6.23 -14.92
CA SER A 180 -2.69 -6.80 -13.64
C SER A 180 -3.42 -5.73 -12.82
N PHE A 181 -4.60 -6.06 -12.30
CA PHE A 181 -5.42 -5.15 -11.50
C PHE A 181 -5.22 -5.34 -10.00
N ASP A 182 -5.12 -6.60 -9.56
CA ASP A 182 -4.81 -6.99 -8.19
C ASP A 182 -4.00 -8.30 -8.21
N SER A 183 -3.43 -8.68 -7.07
CA SER A 183 -2.63 -9.91 -6.96
C SER A 183 -3.46 -11.20 -6.93
N ALA A 184 -4.80 -11.10 -6.83
CA ALA A 184 -5.71 -12.24 -6.75
C ALA A 184 -6.28 -12.65 -8.11
N GLN A 185 -6.29 -11.74 -9.09
CA GLN A 185 -6.82 -11.96 -10.43
C GLN A 185 -5.69 -12.21 -11.45
N PRO A 186 -5.90 -13.11 -12.41
CA PRO A 186 -4.94 -13.27 -13.50
C PRO A 186 -4.86 -11.99 -14.34
N PRO A 187 -3.66 -11.62 -14.82
CA PRO A 187 -3.51 -10.46 -15.69
C PRO A 187 -4.17 -10.72 -17.04
N VAL A 188 -4.74 -9.68 -17.65
CA VAL A 188 -5.48 -9.78 -18.91
C VAL A 188 -4.96 -8.81 -19.97
N CYS A 189 -5.11 -9.17 -21.24
CA CYS A 189 -4.78 -8.31 -22.36
C CYS A 189 -5.85 -7.24 -22.60
N LEU A 190 -5.50 -5.96 -22.47
CA LEU A 190 -6.38 -4.82 -22.72
C LEU A 190 -5.85 -3.99 -23.88
N GLN A 191 -6.74 -3.30 -24.61
CA GLN A 191 -6.33 -2.46 -25.72
C GLN A 191 -5.58 -1.22 -25.23
N ASP A 192 -4.36 -1.04 -25.74
CA ASP A 192 -3.49 0.07 -25.40
C ASP A 192 -3.94 1.35 -26.13
N CYS A 193 -4.11 2.44 -25.37
CA CYS A 193 -4.40 3.77 -25.90
C CYS A 193 -3.43 4.83 -25.40
N THR A 194 -2.29 4.41 -24.83
CA THR A 194 -1.25 5.27 -24.26
C THR A 194 -0.82 6.39 -25.21
N ASN A 195 -0.66 6.07 -26.49
CA ASN A 195 -0.18 7.02 -27.49
C ASN A 195 -1.32 7.78 -28.20
N SER A 196 -2.56 7.33 -28.08
CA SER A 196 -3.70 7.98 -28.74
C SER A 196 -5.04 7.55 -28.13
N ALA A 197 -5.70 8.48 -27.44
CA ALA A 197 -7.04 8.24 -26.88
C ALA A 197 -8.11 7.97 -27.94
N SER A 198 -7.90 8.38 -29.20
CA SER A 198 -8.87 8.16 -30.29
C SER A 198 -9.03 6.70 -30.69
N VAL A 199 -8.05 5.84 -30.33
CA VAL A 199 -8.12 4.38 -30.55
C VAL A 199 -9.34 3.77 -29.85
N CYS A 200 -9.76 4.35 -28.72
CA CYS A 200 -10.93 3.85 -27.98
C CYS A 200 -12.24 4.29 -28.62
N ALA A 201 -12.28 5.48 -29.25
CA ALA A 201 -13.51 6.04 -29.81
C ALA A 201 -14.13 5.20 -30.93
N SER A 202 -13.32 4.41 -31.64
CA SER A 202 -13.78 3.50 -32.70
C SER A 202 -14.36 2.16 -32.19
N ASN A 203 -14.29 1.90 -30.89
CA ASN A 203 -14.74 0.63 -30.33
C ASN A 203 -16.26 0.53 -30.30
N SER A 204 -16.82 -0.47 -31.00
CA SER A 204 -18.25 -0.76 -31.03
C SER A 204 -18.76 -1.54 -29.82
N ASP A 205 -17.86 -2.10 -29.01
CA ASP A 205 -18.17 -2.88 -27.81
C ASP A 205 -18.36 -2.02 -26.54
N GLY A 206 -18.35 -0.69 -26.69
CA GLY A 206 -18.55 0.27 -25.60
C GLY A 206 -17.28 0.70 -24.88
N ARG A 207 -16.10 0.15 -25.22
CA ARG A 207 -14.81 0.57 -24.63
C ARG A 207 -14.32 1.89 -25.22
N THR A 208 -15.09 2.95 -25.05
CA THR A 208 -14.89 4.24 -25.73
C THR A 208 -14.01 5.24 -24.98
N THR A 209 -13.60 4.92 -23.75
CA THR A 209 -12.82 5.83 -22.88
C THR A 209 -11.38 5.35 -22.78
N CYS A 210 -10.40 6.24 -22.97
CA CYS A 210 -8.99 5.94 -22.70
C CYS A 210 -8.68 6.26 -21.23
N PHE A 211 -8.41 5.23 -20.42
CA PHE A 211 -8.19 5.35 -18.98
C PHE A 211 -6.74 5.06 -18.62
N ALA A 212 -6.09 6.00 -17.93
CA ALA A 212 -4.73 5.84 -17.44
C ALA A 212 -4.68 4.86 -16.26
N ILE A 213 -3.95 3.76 -16.42
CA ILE A 213 -3.73 2.77 -15.34
C ILE A 213 -2.57 3.22 -14.45
N ASN A 214 -1.56 3.84 -15.06
CA ASN A 214 -0.42 4.45 -14.37
C ASN A 214 0.06 5.69 -15.16
N SER A 215 1.18 6.29 -14.75
CA SER A 215 1.72 7.50 -15.37
C SER A 215 2.20 7.33 -16.82
N THR A 216 2.43 6.10 -17.28
CA THR A 216 2.98 5.81 -18.60
C THR A 216 2.08 4.97 -19.48
N THR A 217 0.99 4.42 -18.94
CA THR A 217 0.17 3.39 -19.58
C THR A 217 -1.31 3.74 -19.47
N SER A 218 -2.01 3.73 -20.60
CA SER A 218 -3.47 3.89 -20.66
C SER A 218 -4.13 2.79 -21.50
N THR A 219 -5.35 2.42 -21.15
CA THR A 219 -6.12 1.39 -21.86
C THR A 219 -7.55 1.79 -22.18
N CYS A 220 -8.13 1.21 -23.22
CA CYS A 220 -9.51 1.44 -23.59
C CYS A 220 -10.47 0.67 -22.67
N VAL A 221 -11.40 1.40 -22.05
CA VAL A 221 -12.37 0.89 -21.09
C VAL A 221 -13.78 1.38 -21.39
N GLN A 222 -14.76 0.59 -20.95
CA GLN A 222 -16.15 0.99 -20.84
C GLN A 222 -16.38 1.52 -19.42
N THR A 223 -16.86 2.76 -19.32
CA THR A 223 -17.26 3.34 -18.03
C THR A 223 -18.67 2.90 -17.66
N ILE A 224 -18.83 2.45 -16.42
CA ILE A 224 -20.07 1.92 -15.87
C ILE A 224 -20.57 2.88 -14.80
N ALA A 225 -21.84 3.26 -14.87
CA ALA A 225 -22.46 4.13 -13.87
C ALA A 225 -22.58 3.41 -12.51
N THR A 226 -22.80 4.19 -11.45
CA THR A 226 -23.10 3.67 -10.11
C THR A 226 -24.24 2.64 -10.16
N ASN A 227 -24.10 1.55 -9.42
CA ASN A 227 -24.94 0.35 -9.42
C ASN A 227 -24.93 -0.49 -10.70
N GLY A 228 -24.12 -0.15 -11.71
CA GLY A 228 -23.95 -0.96 -12.92
C GLY A 228 -22.94 -2.11 -12.74
N ASN A 229 -23.03 -3.12 -13.60
CA ASN A 229 -22.13 -4.28 -13.56
C ASN A 229 -20.73 -3.92 -14.09
N CYS A 230 -19.75 -3.93 -13.20
CA CYS A 230 -18.34 -3.76 -13.53
C CYS A 230 -17.63 -5.10 -13.62
N ASN A 231 -16.59 -5.14 -14.43
CA ASN A 231 -15.71 -6.28 -14.60
C ASN A 231 -14.39 -5.76 -15.21
N PRO A 232 -13.37 -5.47 -14.37
CA PRO A 232 -12.09 -4.96 -14.85
C PRO A 232 -11.41 -5.87 -15.88
N GLN A 233 -11.57 -7.19 -15.77
CA GLN A 233 -11.04 -8.16 -16.73
C GLN A 233 -11.65 -8.03 -18.13
N MET A 234 -12.87 -7.50 -18.21
CA MET A 234 -13.60 -7.19 -19.44
C MET A 234 -13.50 -5.70 -19.83
N SER A 235 -12.54 -4.96 -19.25
CA SER A 235 -12.39 -3.50 -19.40
C SER A 235 -13.63 -2.69 -19.01
N LYS A 236 -14.47 -3.19 -18.10
CA LYS A 236 -15.64 -2.47 -17.57
C LYS A 236 -15.31 -1.90 -16.19
N ILE A 237 -15.05 -0.60 -16.13
CA ILE A 237 -14.64 0.10 -14.89
C ILE A 237 -15.71 1.10 -14.46
N CYS A 238 -15.73 1.47 -13.18
CA CYS A 238 -16.68 2.46 -12.69
C CYS A 238 -16.30 3.87 -13.18
N GLY A 239 -17.28 4.57 -13.78
CA GLY A 239 -17.06 5.85 -14.44
C GLY A 239 -17.20 7.07 -13.54
N THR A 240 -17.93 6.95 -12.42
CA THR A 240 -18.12 8.05 -11.48
C THR A 240 -16.89 8.19 -10.59
N THR A 241 -16.33 9.40 -10.51
CA THR A 241 -15.24 9.70 -9.56
C THR A 241 -15.69 9.36 -8.14
N GLY A 242 -15.02 8.39 -7.52
CA GLY A 242 -15.35 7.92 -6.18
C GLY A 242 -16.13 6.61 -6.12
N ASP A 243 -16.44 5.97 -7.25
CA ASP A 243 -16.97 4.61 -7.27
C ASP A 243 -15.86 3.57 -7.47
N GLY A 244 -16.06 2.38 -6.92
CA GLY A 244 -15.18 1.23 -7.07
C GLY A 244 -15.98 -0.03 -7.43
N CYS A 245 -15.31 -1.00 -8.04
CA CYS A 245 -15.94 -2.26 -8.42
C CYS A 245 -15.93 -3.24 -7.24
N THR A 246 -17.06 -3.39 -6.57
CA THR A 246 -17.20 -4.30 -5.42
C THR A 246 -18.20 -5.39 -5.77
N ASN A 247 -17.79 -6.66 -5.70
CA ASN A 247 -18.62 -7.81 -6.06
C ASN A 247 -19.24 -7.71 -7.47
N GLY A 248 -18.48 -7.16 -8.44
CA GLY A 248 -18.93 -7.00 -9.82
C GLY A 248 -19.95 -5.86 -10.04
N ILE A 249 -20.18 -5.01 -9.03
CA ILE A 249 -21.08 -3.85 -9.12
C ILE A 249 -20.31 -2.58 -8.78
N CYS A 250 -20.55 -1.51 -9.54
CA CYS A 250 -20.03 -0.19 -9.20
C CYS A 250 -20.74 0.36 -7.98
N GLN A 251 -20.00 0.55 -6.89
CA GLN A 251 -20.53 1.10 -5.65
C GLN A 251 -19.72 2.32 -5.23
N PRO A 252 -20.34 3.32 -4.59
CA PRO A 252 -19.61 4.42 -3.99
C PRO A 252 -18.58 3.90 -3.00
N LEU A 253 -17.33 4.31 -3.14
CA LEU A 253 -16.28 4.01 -2.18
C LEU A 253 -16.52 4.80 -0.89
N PRO A 254 -16.20 4.22 0.28
CA PRO A 254 -16.25 4.95 1.53
C PRO A 254 -15.44 6.25 1.45
N ARG A 255 -16.01 7.33 1.99
CA ARG A 255 -15.32 8.62 2.02
C ARG A 255 -14.38 8.71 3.23
N ALA A 256 -13.15 9.10 2.97
CA ALA A 256 -12.20 9.50 4.00
C ALA A 256 -12.47 10.95 4.41
N ASN A 257 -12.47 11.22 5.72
CA ASN A 257 -12.49 12.61 6.18
C ASN A 257 -11.16 13.30 5.87
N ARG A 258 -11.13 14.62 6.04
CA ARG A 258 -9.88 15.37 5.96
C ARG A 258 -8.80 14.77 6.87
N PHE A 259 -7.59 14.66 6.34
CA PHE A 259 -6.42 14.05 6.98
C PHE A 259 -6.53 12.55 7.25
N GLU A 260 -7.63 11.89 6.91
CA GLU A 260 -7.68 10.44 6.97
C GLU A 260 -6.93 9.82 5.78
N PRO A 261 -6.43 8.58 5.94
CA PRO A 261 -5.88 7.78 4.84
C PRO A 261 -6.88 7.62 3.69
N CYS A 262 -6.37 7.69 2.45
CA CYS A 262 -7.15 7.53 1.23
C CYS A 262 -6.36 6.77 0.15
N ALA A 263 -7.08 6.25 -0.85
CA ALA A 263 -6.54 5.44 -1.94
C ALA A 263 -5.79 4.19 -1.46
N GLY A 264 -5.11 3.51 -2.39
CA GLY A 264 -4.29 2.35 -2.10
C GLY A 264 -5.07 1.24 -1.39
N ASN A 265 -4.49 0.69 -0.32
CA ASN A 265 -5.09 -0.37 0.48
C ASN A 265 -6.24 0.08 1.40
N THR A 266 -6.50 1.37 1.53
CA THR A 266 -7.59 1.86 2.42
C THR A 266 -8.97 1.66 1.81
N GLY A 267 -9.06 1.56 0.48
CA GLY A 267 -10.33 1.53 -0.24
C GLY A 267 -11.18 2.80 -0.09
N LYS A 268 -10.62 3.89 0.46
CA LYS A 268 -11.34 5.15 0.68
C LYS A 268 -10.99 6.20 -0.36
N VAL A 269 -11.91 7.13 -0.60
CA VAL A 269 -11.71 8.29 -1.47
C VAL A 269 -11.95 9.60 -0.71
N CYS A 270 -11.27 10.66 -1.10
CA CYS A 270 -11.53 12.00 -0.56
C CYS A 270 -12.80 12.60 -1.16
N ASP A 271 -13.32 13.67 -0.52
CA ASP A 271 -14.41 14.43 -1.12
C ASP A 271 -13.94 15.12 -2.42
N PRO A 272 -14.42 14.71 -3.62
CA PRO A 272 -13.91 15.23 -4.88
C PRO A 272 -14.26 16.71 -5.11
N SER A 273 -15.17 17.28 -4.32
CA SER A 273 -15.58 18.69 -4.45
C SER A 273 -14.62 19.67 -3.79
N THR A 274 -13.89 19.24 -2.76
CA THR A 274 -13.08 20.13 -1.92
C THR A 274 -11.71 19.56 -1.56
N GLN A 275 -11.48 18.26 -1.77
CA GLN A 275 -10.28 17.56 -1.32
C GLN A 275 -9.65 16.72 -2.43
N VAL A 276 -8.38 16.39 -2.23
CA VAL A 276 -7.59 15.54 -3.10
C VAL A 276 -6.73 14.60 -2.26
N CYS A 277 -6.61 13.35 -2.73
CA CYS A 277 -5.78 12.35 -2.10
C CYS A 277 -4.33 12.52 -2.53
N VAL A 278 -3.42 12.75 -1.58
CA VAL A 278 -1.99 12.96 -1.88
C VAL A 278 -1.12 12.01 -1.07
N ASN A 279 -0.20 11.35 -1.76
CA ASN A 279 0.87 10.58 -1.12
C ASN A 279 1.95 11.57 -0.63
N VAL A 280 2.11 11.66 0.69
CA VAL A 280 3.08 12.57 1.33
C VAL A 280 4.46 11.94 1.53
N SER A 281 4.59 10.63 1.27
CA SER A 281 5.85 9.89 1.35
C SER A 281 5.79 8.65 0.48
N ASP A 282 6.89 8.34 -0.21
CA ASP A 282 6.97 7.21 -1.16
C ASP A 282 6.85 5.83 -0.51
N GLY A 283 7.09 5.72 0.80
CA GLY A 283 6.99 4.46 1.54
C GLY A 283 5.58 4.10 2.02
N LEU A 284 4.58 4.99 1.88
CA LEU A 284 3.21 4.69 2.27
C LEU A 284 2.44 4.11 1.09
N THR A 285 1.67 3.06 1.35
CA THR A 285 0.77 2.44 0.35
C THR A 285 -0.52 3.22 0.14
N HIS A 286 -0.67 4.38 0.80
CA HIS A 286 -1.86 5.20 0.78
C HIS A 286 -1.50 6.69 0.84
N GLY A 287 -2.45 7.54 0.46
CA GLY A 287 -2.37 8.99 0.59
C GLY A 287 -3.14 9.50 1.79
N TYR A 288 -3.30 10.83 1.85
CA TYR A 288 -4.18 11.51 2.80
C TYR A 288 -5.03 12.55 2.10
N CYS A 289 -6.23 12.79 2.64
CA CYS A 289 -7.13 13.81 2.11
C CYS A 289 -6.75 15.21 2.57
N PHE A 290 -6.36 16.05 1.62
CA PHE A 290 -6.07 17.47 1.82
C PHE A 290 -7.04 18.34 1.04
N ASP A 291 -7.30 19.55 1.51
CA ASP A 291 -8.11 20.50 0.75
C ASP A 291 -7.40 20.87 -0.56
N THR A 292 -8.15 21.03 -1.64
CA THR A 292 -7.61 21.55 -2.90
C THR A 292 -7.21 23.03 -2.75
N CYS A 293 -6.16 23.44 -3.44
CA CYS A 293 -5.70 24.83 -3.52
C CYS A 293 -5.33 25.20 -4.96
N ASN A 294 -5.25 26.51 -5.23
CA ASN A 294 -4.82 27.00 -6.53
C ASN A 294 -3.30 26.84 -6.67
N SER A 295 -2.84 26.08 -7.66
CA SER A 295 -1.41 25.80 -7.90
C SER A 295 -0.55 27.05 -8.16
N GLY A 296 -1.16 28.19 -8.50
CA GLY A 296 -0.47 29.48 -8.62
C GLY A 296 -0.15 30.16 -7.27
N THR A 297 -0.67 29.63 -6.17
CA THR A 297 -0.37 30.11 -4.81
C THR A 297 0.62 29.17 -4.13
N THR A 298 1.56 29.70 -3.35
CA THR A 298 2.52 28.88 -2.58
C THR A 298 2.01 28.60 -1.17
N ALA A 299 1.19 29.48 -0.62
CA ALA A 299 0.58 29.36 0.70
C ALA A 299 -0.92 29.10 0.58
N CYS A 300 -1.45 28.35 1.53
CA CYS A 300 -2.87 28.04 1.63
C CYS A 300 -3.27 27.91 3.10
N THR A 301 -4.57 27.89 3.39
CA THR A 301 -5.09 27.72 4.75
C THR A 301 -6.21 26.68 4.73
N THR A 302 -6.09 25.66 5.56
CA THR A 302 -7.08 24.59 5.73
C THR A 302 -7.64 24.65 7.15
N ASN A 303 -8.94 24.95 7.33
CA ASN A 303 -9.55 25.17 8.66
C ASN A 303 -8.77 26.12 9.58
N GLY A 304 -8.25 27.22 9.04
CA GLY A 304 -7.45 28.17 9.82
C GLY A 304 -6.01 27.72 10.11
N VAL A 305 -5.60 26.54 9.67
CA VAL A 305 -4.20 26.07 9.76
C VAL A 305 -3.46 26.46 8.49
N ALA A 306 -2.37 27.21 8.64
CA ALA A 306 -1.51 27.59 7.53
C ALA A 306 -0.81 26.36 6.93
N GLY A 307 -0.71 26.33 5.61
CA GLY A 307 -0.10 25.26 4.84
C GLY A 307 0.60 25.76 3.60
N SER A 308 1.22 24.82 2.89
CA SER A 308 1.85 25.03 1.60
C SER A 308 1.00 24.36 0.52
N CYS A 309 0.74 25.08 -0.58
CA CYS A 309 0.02 24.54 -1.71
C CYS A 309 1.01 23.78 -2.61
N VAL A 310 0.88 22.46 -2.65
CA VAL A 310 1.73 21.59 -3.47
C VAL A 310 1.02 21.35 -4.79
N ALA A 311 1.62 21.79 -5.91
CA ALA A 311 1.05 21.58 -7.24
C ALA A 311 0.99 20.09 -7.58
N LEU A 312 -0.14 19.65 -8.13
CA LEU A 312 -0.34 18.27 -8.59
C LEU A 312 -0.10 18.16 -10.09
N THR A 313 0.31 16.98 -10.54
CA THR A 313 0.58 16.72 -11.96
C THR A 313 -0.67 16.79 -12.83
N THR A 314 -1.83 16.44 -12.28
CA THR A 314 -3.11 16.34 -12.99
C THR A 314 -3.94 17.63 -12.95
N SER A 315 -3.30 18.79 -12.73
CA SER A 315 -3.89 20.11 -12.47
C SER A 315 -4.38 20.36 -11.03
N GLY A 316 -4.36 21.62 -10.61
CA GLY A 316 -4.66 22.04 -9.24
C GLY A 316 -3.49 21.85 -8.27
N GLY A 317 -3.77 22.03 -6.99
CA GLY A 317 -2.82 21.79 -5.90
C GLY A 317 -3.51 21.20 -4.67
N ALA A 318 -2.72 20.67 -3.76
CA ALA A 318 -3.16 20.18 -2.46
C ALA A 318 -2.60 21.06 -1.34
N CYS A 319 -3.46 21.49 -0.42
CA CYS A 319 -3.07 22.29 0.72
C CYS A 319 -2.56 21.41 1.85
N VAL A 320 -1.25 21.22 1.91
CA VAL A 320 -0.60 20.42 2.95
C VAL A 320 -0.29 21.34 4.14
N PRO A 321 -0.87 21.11 5.33
CA PRO A 321 -0.61 21.98 6.47
C PRO A 321 0.86 21.95 6.87
N ASN A 322 1.37 23.08 7.34
CA ASN A 322 2.76 23.19 7.74
C ASN A 322 3.03 22.25 8.92
N GLY A 323 4.18 21.56 8.87
CA GLY A 323 4.59 20.72 9.97
C GLY A 323 4.95 21.52 11.21
N THR A 324 4.94 20.85 12.35
CA THR A 324 5.30 21.43 13.65
C THR A 324 6.44 20.68 14.34
N SER A 325 6.94 19.60 13.74
CA SER A 325 8.10 18.87 14.28
C SER A 325 9.34 19.75 14.25
N ALA A 326 10.01 19.84 15.40
CA ALA A 326 11.23 20.62 15.55
C ALA A 326 12.42 19.93 14.86
N GLN A 327 13.51 20.69 14.69
CA GLN A 327 14.79 20.14 14.24
C GLN A 327 15.15 18.90 15.06
N ASP A 328 15.74 17.91 14.41
CA ASP A 328 16.27 16.70 15.03
C ASP A 328 15.23 15.79 15.68
N THR A 329 13.93 16.04 15.46
CA THR A 329 12.86 15.14 15.91
C THR A 329 12.46 14.16 14.80
N VAL A 330 11.86 13.03 15.21
CA VAL A 330 11.38 12.01 14.27
C VAL A 330 10.16 12.55 13.51
N CYS A 331 10.24 12.49 12.18
CA CYS A 331 9.16 12.81 11.26
C CYS A 331 8.70 11.59 10.48
N GLY A 332 7.62 11.76 9.72
CA GLY A 332 6.97 10.70 8.96
C GLY A 332 5.66 10.25 9.59
N GLN A 333 4.66 9.98 8.76
CA GLN A 333 3.33 9.58 9.22
C GLN A 333 3.28 8.10 9.60
N ASP A 334 2.41 7.74 10.55
CA ASP A 334 2.21 6.35 10.95
C ASP A 334 1.23 5.69 9.97
N GLU A 335 1.52 4.46 9.54
CA GLU A 335 0.70 3.75 8.55
C GLU A 335 -0.72 3.52 9.07
N GLY A 336 -1.72 3.83 8.24
CA GLY A 336 -3.14 3.70 8.58
C GLY A 336 -3.67 4.69 9.64
N GLN A 337 -2.83 5.57 10.17
CA GLN A 337 -3.26 6.63 11.11
C GLN A 337 -3.65 7.90 10.37
N ASN A 338 -4.39 8.79 11.03
CA ASN A 338 -4.67 10.11 10.46
C ASN A 338 -3.39 10.94 10.37
N TRP A 339 -3.29 11.75 9.31
CA TRP A 339 -2.19 12.67 9.12
C TRP A 339 -2.10 13.65 10.31
N SER A 340 -0.87 13.88 10.77
CA SER A 340 -0.56 14.77 11.88
C SER A 340 0.55 15.75 11.52
N ALA A 341 0.29 17.04 11.77
CA ALA A 341 1.29 18.10 11.63
C ALA A 341 2.50 17.90 12.56
N SER A 342 2.29 17.27 13.72
CA SER A 342 3.35 16.95 14.68
C SER A 342 4.33 15.88 14.21
N LYS A 343 4.01 15.21 13.10
CA LYS A 343 4.85 14.22 12.42
C LYS A 343 5.46 14.77 11.12
N GLN A 344 5.18 16.03 10.78
CA GLN A 344 5.72 16.72 9.63
C GLN A 344 6.70 17.79 10.08
N CYS A 345 7.81 17.94 9.35
CA CYS A 345 8.82 18.92 9.69
C CYS A 345 8.33 20.35 9.56
N GLY A 346 8.74 21.18 10.52
CA GLY A 346 8.52 22.61 10.49
C GLY A 346 9.10 23.30 9.25
N ALA A 347 8.78 24.58 9.09
CA ALA A 347 9.32 25.40 8.01
C ALA A 347 10.86 25.35 7.98
N SER A 348 11.44 25.30 6.78
CA SER A 348 12.89 25.22 6.53
C SER A 348 13.58 23.92 7.00
N LEU A 349 12.79 22.90 7.35
CA LEU A 349 13.29 21.58 7.68
C LEU A 349 12.78 20.56 6.64
N THR A 350 13.64 19.64 6.24
CA THR A 350 13.30 18.51 5.38
C THR A 350 13.27 17.24 6.22
N CYS A 351 12.25 16.41 6.03
CA CYS A 351 12.22 15.07 6.60
C CYS A 351 13.15 14.17 5.77
N LEU A 352 14.32 13.84 6.31
CA LEU A 352 15.24 12.91 5.65
C LEU A 352 14.97 11.49 6.15
N THR A 353 14.59 10.60 5.24
CA THR A 353 14.58 9.14 5.45
C THR A 353 15.95 8.57 5.10
N PHE A 354 16.37 7.51 5.80
CA PHE A 354 17.75 7.00 5.70
C PHE A 354 17.87 5.77 4.81
N ASN A 355 16.78 5.01 4.66
CA ASN A 355 16.69 3.90 3.73
C ASN A 355 15.55 4.12 2.73
N ALA A 356 15.70 3.55 1.54
CA ALA A 356 14.63 3.53 0.56
C ALA A 356 13.42 2.77 1.12
N GLY A 357 12.22 3.36 0.99
CA GLY A 357 10.98 2.78 1.52
C GLY A 357 10.69 3.10 2.98
N ASP A 358 11.63 3.65 3.76
CA ASP A 358 11.34 4.14 5.11
C ASP A 358 10.28 5.25 5.05
N VAL A 359 9.28 5.19 5.94
CA VAL A 359 8.30 6.26 6.10
C VAL A 359 8.66 7.20 7.24
N LYS A 360 9.66 6.86 8.05
CA LYS A 360 10.16 7.66 9.17
C LYS A 360 11.53 8.26 8.88
N GLY A 361 11.70 9.52 9.28
CA GLY A 361 12.93 10.28 9.08
C GLY A 361 13.27 11.19 10.24
N LEU A 362 14.26 12.06 10.07
CA LEU A 362 14.52 13.18 10.96
C LEU A 362 14.26 14.50 10.27
N CYS A 363 13.74 15.48 11.02
CA CYS A 363 13.65 16.85 10.55
C CYS A 363 15.01 17.53 10.59
N LEU A 364 15.60 17.76 9.43
CA LEU A 364 16.93 18.33 9.31
C LEU A 364 16.89 19.68 8.58
N PRO A 365 17.74 20.65 8.95
CA PRO A 365 17.82 21.92 8.25
C PRO A 365 18.22 21.71 6.79
N SER A 366 17.45 22.28 5.87
CA SER A 366 17.73 22.22 4.44
C SER A 366 18.79 23.26 4.06
N VAL A 367 19.67 22.92 3.14
CA VAL A 367 20.63 23.83 2.52
C VAL A 367 20.56 23.71 1.00
N THR A 368 20.82 24.81 0.29
CA THR A 368 20.72 24.85 -1.17
C THR A 368 21.78 23.98 -1.87
N SER A 369 22.93 23.76 -1.24
CA SER A 369 23.98 22.86 -1.72
C SER A 369 24.89 22.39 -0.58
N CYS A 370 25.53 21.24 -0.75
CA CYS A 370 26.54 20.72 0.18
C CYS A 370 27.97 21.25 -0.09
N THR A 371 28.11 22.45 -0.64
CA THR A 371 29.42 23.06 -0.92
C THR A 371 29.87 23.96 0.23
N GLY A 372 30.95 23.59 0.92
CA GLY A 372 31.52 24.40 2.01
C GLY A 372 30.90 24.14 3.39
N ALA A 373 31.17 25.03 4.35
CA ALA A 373 30.71 24.91 5.74
C ALA A 373 29.29 25.49 5.93
N ASN A 374 28.31 24.94 5.20
CA ASN A 374 26.91 25.39 5.27
C ASN A 374 26.17 24.83 6.48
N CYS A 375 26.68 23.75 7.06
CA CYS A 375 26.13 23.15 8.26
C CYS A 375 26.84 23.68 9.51
N GLY A 376 26.08 23.94 10.56
CA GLY A 376 26.62 24.37 11.86
C GLY A 376 27.58 23.34 12.47
N THR A 377 28.32 23.76 13.49
CA THR A 377 29.29 22.90 14.20
C THR A 377 28.67 21.57 14.65
N GLY A 378 29.38 20.46 14.43
CA GLY A 378 28.92 19.10 14.77
C GLY A 378 27.90 18.51 13.79
N ARG A 379 27.68 19.15 12.64
CA ARG A 379 26.85 18.64 11.56
C ARG A 379 27.65 18.46 10.29
N THR A 380 27.19 17.50 9.50
CA THR A 380 27.68 17.24 8.15
C THR A 380 26.55 17.47 7.16
N CYS A 381 26.89 17.84 5.93
CA CYS A 381 25.91 17.99 4.86
C CYS A 381 25.69 16.66 4.16
N VAL A 382 24.44 16.22 4.10
CA VAL A 382 24.02 15.03 3.35
C VAL A 382 23.39 15.51 2.03
N PRO A 383 23.99 15.21 0.87
CA PRO A 383 23.46 15.65 -0.41
C PRO A 383 22.16 14.92 -0.75
N LEU A 384 21.21 15.64 -1.32
CA LEU A 384 19.98 15.11 -1.89
C LEU A 384 20.12 14.97 -3.42
N THR A 385 19.31 14.10 -4.01
CA THR A 385 19.30 13.86 -5.47
C THR A 385 18.92 15.11 -6.28
N SER A 386 18.23 16.07 -5.67
CA SER A 386 17.87 17.36 -6.28
C SER A 386 19.05 18.34 -6.39
N GLY A 387 20.23 18.02 -5.84
CA GLY A 387 21.38 18.91 -5.73
C GLY A 387 21.39 19.79 -4.47
N ALA A 388 20.26 19.85 -3.75
CA ALA A 388 20.19 20.41 -2.40
C ALA A 388 20.88 19.50 -1.38
N GLY A 389 20.90 19.91 -0.11
CA GLY A 389 21.40 19.10 0.99
C GLY A 389 20.61 19.31 2.28
N VAL A 390 20.90 18.47 3.27
CA VAL A 390 20.40 18.63 4.63
C VAL A 390 21.52 18.51 5.65
N CYS A 391 21.41 19.21 6.76
CA CYS A 391 22.43 19.20 7.81
C CYS A 391 22.12 18.18 8.91
N ALA A 392 22.70 16.99 8.79
CA ALA A 392 22.58 15.91 9.77
C ALA A 392 23.65 16.02 10.86
N GLN A 393 23.33 15.57 12.07
CA GLN A 393 24.31 15.52 13.17
C GLN A 393 25.33 14.41 12.90
N ASP A 394 26.62 14.75 12.90
CA ASP A 394 27.71 13.81 12.63
C ASP A 394 28.02 12.99 13.87
N CYS A 395 28.04 11.66 13.72
CA CYS A 395 28.36 10.72 14.78
C CYS A 395 29.48 9.76 14.40
N THR A 396 30.20 10.05 13.31
CA THR A 396 31.32 9.24 12.80
C THR A 396 32.37 8.97 13.87
N ALA A 397 32.67 9.98 14.69
CA ALA A 397 33.65 9.84 15.77
C ALA A 397 33.09 9.22 17.06
N SER A 398 31.76 9.25 17.26
CA SER A 398 31.12 8.74 18.48
C SER A 398 29.61 8.57 18.31
N ALA A 399 29.14 7.33 18.39
CA ALA A 399 27.70 7.03 18.39
C ALA A 399 26.94 7.66 19.57
N ALA A 400 27.64 7.98 20.67
CA ALA A 400 27.06 8.60 21.87
C ALA A 400 26.40 9.96 21.59
N VAL A 401 26.84 10.64 20.52
CA VAL A 401 26.25 11.89 20.03
C VAL A 401 24.76 11.72 19.69
N CYS A 402 24.37 10.55 19.18
CA CYS A 402 22.99 10.23 18.81
C CYS A 402 22.22 9.54 19.92
N THR A 403 22.83 8.56 20.60
CA THR A 403 22.12 7.71 21.57
C THR A 403 21.60 8.49 22.77
N ASN A 404 22.33 9.53 23.20
CA ASN A 404 21.88 10.41 24.29
C ASN A 404 20.63 11.24 23.92
N ALA A 405 20.35 11.39 22.62
CA ALA A 405 19.16 12.03 22.10
C ALA A 405 18.05 11.04 21.72
N GLY A 406 18.19 9.75 22.07
CA GLY A 406 17.23 8.70 21.70
C GLY A 406 17.24 8.38 20.21
N LYS A 407 18.42 8.41 19.57
CA LYS A 407 18.62 8.17 18.13
C LYS A 407 19.65 7.09 17.86
N ASN A 408 19.68 6.62 16.63
CA ASN A 408 20.71 5.72 16.13
C ASN A 408 21.83 6.51 15.44
N CYS A 409 23.05 5.97 15.46
CA CYS A 409 24.13 6.43 14.60
C CYS A 409 24.21 5.49 13.40
N SER A 410 23.75 5.95 12.24
CA SER A 410 23.69 5.14 11.02
C SER A 410 24.78 5.55 10.05
N ALA A 411 25.48 4.57 9.49
CA ALA A 411 26.44 4.80 8.43
C ALA A 411 25.71 5.19 7.13
N LEU A 412 26.07 6.34 6.56
CA LEU A 412 25.65 6.77 5.22
C LEU A 412 26.68 6.35 4.16
N SER A 413 27.94 6.22 4.55
CA SER A 413 29.04 5.75 3.70
C SER A 413 30.08 5.03 4.54
N ALA A 414 31.13 4.51 3.91
CA ALA A 414 32.26 3.88 4.60
C ALA A 414 33.00 4.82 5.57
N THR A 415 32.85 6.14 5.42
CA THR A 415 33.58 7.15 6.20
C THR A 415 32.67 8.14 6.92
N LEU A 416 31.35 8.04 6.75
CA LEU A 416 30.40 9.00 7.31
C LEU A 416 29.25 8.28 8.00
N SER A 417 29.04 8.60 9.26
CA SER A 417 27.86 8.20 10.03
C SER A 417 27.16 9.42 10.61
N VAL A 418 25.83 9.40 10.59
CA VAL A 418 25.00 10.49 11.09
C VAL A 418 23.88 9.97 11.97
N CYS A 419 23.31 10.87 12.77
CA CYS A 419 22.14 10.51 13.57
C CYS A 419 20.93 10.24 12.68
N SER A 420 20.25 9.13 12.94
CA SER A 420 19.03 8.67 12.29
C SER A 420 17.95 8.37 13.34
N PRO A 421 16.68 8.22 12.94
CA PRO A 421 15.60 7.90 13.87
C PRO A 421 15.88 6.60 14.64
N ALA A 422 15.50 6.57 15.91
CA ALA A 422 15.29 5.34 16.65
C ALA A 422 13.82 5.27 17.07
N GLY A 423 13.28 4.06 17.12
CA GLY A 423 11.96 3.78 17.66
C GLY A 423 12.04 3.22 19.06
N THR A 424 11.04 2.40 19.40
CA THR A 424 10.87 1.81 20.73
C THR A 424 10.89 0.29 20.71
N ARG A 425 10.93 -0.33 19.52
CA ARG A 425 10.90 -1.79 19.41
C ARG A 425 12.18 -2.41 19.95
N THR A 426 12.01 -3.29 20.92
CA THR A 426 13.13 -3.98 21.57
C THR A 426 13.59 -5.18 20.74
N PHE A 427 14.68 -5.82 21.16
CA PHE A 427 15.20 -7.03 20.53
C PHE A 427 14.09 -8.07 20.29
N SER A 428 14.13 -8.73 19.14
CA SER A 428 13.16 -9.72 18.61
C SER A 428 11.77 -9.20 18.23
N GLN A 429 11.41 -7.96 18.55
CA GLN A 429 10.14 -7.39 18.10
C GLN A 429 10.19 -7.08 16.61
N THR A 430 9.05 -7.24 15.94
CA THR A 430 8.87 -6.90 14.53
C THR A 430 9.07 -5.40 14.31
N CYS A 431 9.82 -5.07 13.27
CA CYS A 431 10.03 -3.72 12.78
C CYS A 431 9.60 -3.62 11.31
N SER A 432 9.40 -2.39 10.85
CA SER A 432 9.01 -2.07 9.48
C SER A 432 9.49 -0.67 9.12
N ALA A 433 9.26 -0.23 7.89
CA ALA A 433 9.45 1.15 7.47
C ALA A 433 8.75 2.18 8.40
N SER A 434 7.62 1.79 9.01
CA SER A 434 6.81 2.60 9.92
C SER A 434 7.13 2.35 11.40
N THR A 435 7.74 1.21 11.71
CA THR A 435 7.98 0.73 13.07
C THR A 435 9.47 0.54 13.33
N LEU A 436 10.10 1.55 13.94
CA LEU A 436 11.55 1.61 14.12
C LEU A 436 12.03 0.85 15.37
N CYS A 437 13.27 0.37 15.30
CA CYS A 437 13.95 -0.29 16.42
C CYS A 437 14.51 0.69 17.44
N ALA A 438 14.57 0.27 18.70
CA ALA A 438 15.18 1.00 19.81
C ALA A 438 16.65 1.34 19.53
N PRO A 439 17.23 2.33 20.22
CA PRO A 439 18.64 2.70 20.01
C PRO A 439 19.60 1.50 20.08
N ASN A 440 20.58 1.47 19.17
CA ASN A 440 21.57 0.40 18.97
C ASN A 440 21.04 -0.92 18.40
N LEU A 441 19.79 -0.95 17.92
CA LEU A 441 19.21 -2.08 17.21
C LEU A 441 19.02 -1.73 15.72
N THR A 442 19.22 -2.72 14.86
CA THR A 442 18.98 -2.65 13.42
C THR A 442 17.78 -3.51 13.07
N CYS A 443 16.95 -3.06 12.12
CA CYS A 443 15.87 -3.86 11.58
C CYS A 443 16.43 -4.85 10.56
N LEU A 444 16.48 -6.14 10.90
CA LEU A 444 16.88 -7.19 9.97
C LEU A 444 15.65 -7.69 9.21
N SER A 445 15.61 -7.47 7.91
CA SER A 445 14.56 -7.94 7.00
C SER A 445 15.11 -8.97 6.00
N GLU A 446 14.22 -9.76 5.41
CA GLU A 446 14.58 -10.79 4.41
C GLU A 446 15.20 -10.17 3.14
N THR A 447 14.66 -9.03 2.72
CA THR A 447 15.18 -8.25 1.59
C THR A 447 15.09 -6.76 1.91
N ALA A 448 15.86 -5.95 1.19
CA ALA A 448 15.75 -4.49 1.26
C ALA A 448 14.36 -3.96 0.84
N GLN A 449 13.54 -4.78 0.19
CA GLN A 449 12.18 -4.47 -0.25
C GLN A 449 11.11 -5.05 0.69
N SER A 450 11.48 -5.95 1.61
CA SER A 450 10.53 -6.50 2.57
C SER A 450 10.11 -5.40 3.54
N PRO A 451 8.81 -5.09 3.65
CA PRO A 451 8.33 -4.03 4.52
C PRO A 451 8.49 -4.38 6.01
N THR A 452 8.80 -5.63 6.34
CA THR A 452 8.91 -6.12 7.71
C THR A 452 10.22 -6.87 7.97
N GLY A 453 10.70 -6.73 9.20
CA GLY A 453 11.88 -7.39 9.76
C GLY A 453 11.74 -7.55 11.27
N TYR A 454 12.84 -7.82 11.98
CA TYR A 454 12.87 -7.77 13.44
C TYR A 454 14.10 -7.03 13.95
N CYS A 455 13.97 -6.45 15.15
CA CYS A 455 15.04 -5.66 15.75
C CYS A 455 16.13 -6.55 16.33
N THR A 456 17.36 -6.33 15.89
CA THR A 456 18.55 -7.07 16.35
C THR A 456 19.76 -6.15 16.58
N PRO A 457 20.53 -6.34 17.66
CA PRO A 457 21.79 -5.63 17.85
C PRO A 457 22.91 -6.22 16.97
N PRO A 458 23.94 -5.42 16.65
CA PRO A 458 25.22 -5.97 16.23
C PRO A 458 25.86 -6.79 17.36
N CYS A 459 26.73 -7.72 17.00
CA CYS A 459 27.42 -8.56 17.97
C CYS A 459 28.87 -8.80 17.59
N ASP A 460 29.69 -9.08 18.59
CA ASP A 460 31.09 -9.47 18.42
C ASP A 460 31.54 -10.33 19.60
N THR A 461 32.83 -10.64 19.68
CA THR A 461 33.40 -11.42 20.79
C THR A 461 33.29 -10.71 22.14
N SER A 462 33.09 -9.39 22.16
CA SER A 462 32.97 -8.58 23.38
C SER A 462 31.52 -8.28 23.78
N THR A 463 30.57 -8.40 22.85
CA THR A 463 29.16 -8.06 23.04
C THR A 463 28.29 -9.27 22.71
N PRO A 464 28.02 -10.16 23.69
CA PRO A 464 27.21 -11.34 23.45
C PRO A 464 25.78 -10.95 23.12
N CYS A 465 25.12 -11.81 22.34
CA CYS A 465 23.73 -11.59 22.00
C CYS A 465 22.82 -11.58 23.22
N PRO A 466 21.74 -10.77 23.21
CA PRO A 466 20.75 -10.80 24.27
C PRO A 466 20.23 -12.23 24.45
N THR A 467 20.16 -12.68 25.69
CA THR A 467 19.73 -14.05 26.02
C THR A 467 18.21 -14.20 26.09
N THR A 468 17.46 -13.11 25.91
CA THR A 468 16.00 -13.08 25.96
C THR A 468 15.46 -12.34 24.73
N PRO A 469 14.72 -13.00 23.83
CA PRO A 469 14.42 -14.43 23.81
C PRO A 469 15.69 -15.31 23.70
N ALA A 470 15.63 -16.53 24.25
CA ALA A 470 16.74 -17.48 24.15
C ALA A 470 16.91 -17.96 22.70
N GLY A 471 18.12 -18.44 22.37
CA GLY A 471 18.42 -19.03 21.05
C GLY A 471 19.05 -18.06 20.04
N ALA A 472 19.26 -16.79 20.41
CA ALA A 472 20.01 -15.88 19.58
C ALA A 472 21.51 -16.20 19.61
N SER A 473 22.14 -16.25 18.45
CA SER A 473 23.58 -16.44 18.27
C SER A 473 24.16 -15.32 17.40
N CYS A 474 25.45 -15.04 17.59
CA CYS A 474 26.13 -14.04 16.79
C CYS A 474 26.54 -14.67 15.46
N LEU A 475 25.93 -14.22 14.36
CA LEU A 475 26.22 -14.74 13.03
C LEU A 475 26.70 -13.61 12.11
N GLN A 476 27.72 -13.93 11.31
CA GLN A 476 28.17 -13.07 10.24
C GLN A 476 27.18 -13.12 9.07
N ILE A 477 26.44 -12.04 8.86
CA ILE A 477 25.44 -11.93 7.79
C ILE A 477 26.00 -11.24 6.53
N SER A 478 27.11 -10.51 6.65
CA SER A 478 27.84 -9.93 5.53
C SER A 478 29.35 -9.95 5.78
N ALA A 479 30.16 -9.61 4.76
CA ALA A 479 31.61 -9.54 4.91
C ALA A 479 32.08 -8.62 6.06
N THR A 480 31.25 -7.66 6.48
CA THR A 480 31.61 -6.64 7.47
C THR A 480 30.66 -6.55 8.66
N SER A 481 29.58 -7.34 8.71
CA SER A 481 28.58 -7.24 9.77
C SER A 481 28.22 -8.58 10.40
N ASN A 482 28.24 -8.57 11.72
CA ASN A 482 27.78 -9.64 12.59
C ASN A 482 26.54 -9.14 13.33
N LEU A 483 25.46 -9.91 13.31
CA LEU A 483 24.21 -9.58 13.99
C LEU A 483 23.75 -10.74 14.88
N CYS A 484 22.95 -10.41 15.90
CA CYS A 484 22.28 -11.42 16.70
C CYS A 484 21.09 -12.00 15.95
N VAL A 485 21.19 -13.27 15.56
CA VAL A 485 20.15 -13.94 14.79
C VAL A 485 19.65 -15.19 15.50
N PHE A 486 18.41 -15.58 15.22
CA PHE A 486 17.86 -16.84 15.69
C PHE A 486 18.06 -17.87 14.58
N ASP A 487 19.09 -18.69 14.71
CA ASP A 487 19.36 -19.79 13.77
C ASP A 487 18.40 -20.96 14.06
N CYS A 488 17.57 -21.28 13.08
CA CYS A 488 16.55 -22.32 13.17
C CYS A 488 16.92 -23.59 12.37
N THR A 489 18.18 -23.75 11.96
CA THR A 489 18.65 -24.98 11.29
C THR A 489 18.41 -26.25 12.12
N SER A 490 18.57 -26.17 13.44
CA SER A 490 18.42 -27.32 14.33
C SER A 490 16.96 -27.62 14.72
N SER A 491 16.12 -26.58 14.79
CA SER A 491 14.69 -26.72 15.03
C SER A 491 13.92 -25.44 14.64
N PRO A 492 12.83 -25.55 13.86
CA PRO A 492 11.93 -24.42 13.57
C PRO A 492 11.29 -23.81 14.83
N SER A 493 11.15 -24.59 15.91
CA SER A 493 10.52 -24.14 17.16
C SER A 493 11.34 -23.13 17.97
N ILE A 494 12.58 -22.84 17.54
CA ILE A 494 13.47 -21.85 18.18
C ILE A 494 13.00 -20.43 17.87
N CYS A 495 12.20 -20.23 16.83
CA CYS A 495 11.76 -18.91 16.42
C CYS A 495 10.86 -18.24 17.48
N PRO A 496 11.19 -17.01 17.91
CA PRO A 496 10.31 -16.19 18.72
C PRO A 496 8.92 -16.03 18.10
N SER A 497 7.93 -15.75 18.93
CA SER A 497 6.55 -15.52 18.49
C SER A 497 6.48 -14.46 17.38
N GLY A 498 5.79 -14.79 16.28
CA GLY A 498 5.65 -13.92 15.12
C GLY A 498 6.80 -14.01 14.10
N LEU A 499 7.78 -14.90 14.32
CA LEU A 499 8.82 -15.21 13.35
C LEU A 499 8.66 -16.66 12.84
N THR A 500 9.01 -16.88 11.58
CA THR A 500 9.01 -18.17 10.90
C THR A 500 10.42 -18.52 10.42
N CYS A 501 10.75 -19.81 10.42
CA CYS A 501 12.05 -20.27 9.95
C CYS A 501 12.11 -20.19 8.42
N LYS A 502 12.98 -19.33 7.88
CA LYS A 502 13.16 -19.12 6.45
C LYS A 502 14.61 -19.36 6.03
N THR A 503 14.80 -19.87 4.82
CA THR A 503 16.13 -20.12 4.25
C THR A 503 16.61 -18.88 3.48
N ILE A 504 17.70 -18.26 3.93
CA ILE A 504 18.42 -17.20 3.19
C ILE A 504 19.78 -17.74 2.76
N GLY A 505 19.95 -18.00 1.47
CA GLY A 505 21.18 -18.60 0.96
C GLY A 505 21.40 -20.00 1.53
N ALA A 506 22.44 -20.16 2.35
CA ALA A 506 22.80 -21.44 2.98
C ALA A 506 22.41 -21.54 4.47
N THR A 507 21.77 -20.51 5.04
CA THR A 507 21.42 -20.45 6.46
C THR A 507 19.90 -20.39 6.65
N ASN A 508 19.41 -20.99 7.75
CA ASN A 508 18.00 -20.92 8.13
C ASN A 508 17.87 -19.95 9.32
N LEU A 509 17.15 -18.85 9.11
CA LEU A 509 16.99 -17.77 10.09
C LEU A 509 15.51 -17.56 10.40
N CYS A 510 15.21 -17.20 11.64
CA CYS A 510 13.86 -16.77 12.00
C CYS A 510 13.61 -15.33 11.52
N LEU A 511 12.60 -15.16 10.66
CA LEU A 511 12.20 -13.87 10.08
C LEU A 511 10.68 -13.76 10.09
N PRO A 512 10.11 -12.53 10.08
CA PRO A 512 8.66 -12.36 10.00
C PRO A 512 8.03 -13.07 8.80
#